data_AF-G4Z8K3-F1
#
_entry.id   AF-G4Z8K3-F1
#
_cell.length_a   1.000
_cell.length_b   1.000
_cell.length_c   1.000
_cell.angle_alpha   90.00
_cell.angle_beta   90.00
_cell.angle_gamma   90.00
#
_symmetry.space_group_name_H-M   'P 1'
#
loop_
_entity.id
_entity.type
_entity.pdbx_description
1 polymer ?
#
loop_
_entity_poly.entity_id
_entity_poly.type
_entity_poly.pdbx_seq_one_letter_code
_entity_poly.pdbx_strand_id
1 'polypeptide(L)'
;THNIAAFVALYHLLSAADTRGLRGIHVAGDNELTLRVLKTRASPKARRLQMWFLKCRRTADKVRVAPWTLLSKSGNAAASSL
;
A
#
# COMPACT_ATOMS: atom_id res chain seq x y z
N THR A 1 -14.62 5.60 2.67
CA THR A 1 -14.75 4.48 1.73
C THR A 1 -13.52 4.39 0.82
N HIS A 2 -13.12 5.48 0.16
CA HIS A 2 -11.89 5.57 -0.66
C HIS A 2 -10.61 5.01 -0.02
N ASN A 3 -10.33 5.36 1.25
CA ASN A 3 -9.11 4.89 1.92
C ASN A 3 -9.10 3.38 2.18
N ILE A 4 -10.27 2.75 2.38
CA ILE A 4 -10.36 1.29 2.53
C ILE A 4 -10.03 0.63 1.19
N ALA A 5 -10.60 1.12 0.09
CA ALA A 5 -10.32 0.61 -1.24
C ALA A 5 -8.83 0.68 -1.59
N ALA A 6 -8.17 1.80 -1.27
CA ALA A 6 -6.73 1.95 -1.47
C ALA A 6 -5.90 0.93 -0.65
N PHE A 7 -6.26 0.68 0.61
CA PHE A 7 -5.60 -0.37 1.39
C PHE A 7 -5.87 -1.78 0.86
N VAL A 8 -7.10 -2.06 0.41
CA VAL A 8 -7.45 -3.37 -0.16
C VAL A 8 -6.64 -3.63 -1.43
N ALA A 9 -6.62 -2.67 -2.36
CA ALA A 9 -5.84 -2.76 -3.59
C ALA A 9 -4.35 -2.97 -3.29
N LEU A 10 -3.80 -2.20 -2.35
CA LEU A 10 -2.41 -2.37 -1.92
C LEU A 10 -2.15 -3.74 -1.29
N TYR A 11 -3.05 -4.25 -0.45
CA TYR A 11 -2.90 -5.58 0.14
C TYR A 11 -2.86 -6.68 -0.94
N HIS A 12 -3.70 -6.58 -1.97
CA HIS A 12 -3.66 -7.52 -3.10
C HIS A 12 -2.35 -7.43 -3.88
N LEU A 13 -1.84 -6.22 -4.15
CA LEU A 13 -0.55 -6.02 -4.79
C LEU A 13 0.59 -6.66 -3.98
N LEU A 14 0.65 -6.39 -2.67
CA LEU A 14 1.68 -6.94 -1.79
C LEU A 14 1.59 -8.46 -1.66
N SER A 15 0.36 -8.99 -1.60
CA SER A 15 0.14 -10.45 -1.53
C SER A 15 0.58 -11.12 -2.83
N ALA A 16 0.22 -10.55 -3.98
CA ALA A 16 0.66 -11.08 -5.27
C ALA A 16 2.19 -11.04 -5.42
N ALA A 17 2.84 -9.98 -4.95
CA ALA A 17 4.30 -9.90 -4.89
C ALA A 17 4.89 -11.01 -3.99
N ASP A 18 4.29 -11.25 -2.83
CA ASP A 18 4.73 -12.31 -1.93
C ASP A 18 4.56 -13.70 -2.54
N THR A 19 3.41 -14.00 -3.15
CA THR A 19 3.14 -15.27 -3.83
C THR A 19 4.11 -15.52 -4.99
N ARG A 20 4.54 -14.45 -5.68
CA ARG A 20 5.53 -14.51 -6.77
C ARG A 20 6.98 -14.51 -6.27
N GLY A 21 7.21 -14.51 -4.96
CA GLY A 21 8.55 -14.48 -4.37
C GLY A 21 9.31 -13.16 -4.59
N LEU A 22 8.62 -12.09 -5.00
CA LEU A 22 9.25 -10.78 -5.21
C LEU A 22 9.67 -10.18 -3.87
N ARG A 23 10.88 -9.62 -3.84
CA ARG A 23 11.48 -8.97 -2.66
C ARG A 23 12.14 -7.66 -3.08
N GLY A 24 12.21 -6.69 -2.17
CA GLY A 24 12.86 -5.40 -2.45
C GLY A 24 12.05 -4.51 -3.39
N ILE A 25 10.73 -4.64 -3.40
CA ILE A 25 9.87 -3.94 -4.37
C ILE A 25 9.73 -2.45 -4.05
N HIS A 26 9.53 -1.66 -5.10
CA HIS A 26 9.09 -0.28 -5.00
C HIS A 26 7.57 -0.17 -5.11
N VAL A 27 6.93 0.55 -4.19
CA VAL A 27 5.50 0.85 -4.27
C VAL A 27 5.30 2.33 -4.56
N ALA A 28 4.53 2.61 -5.60
CA ALA A 28 4.10 3.94 -5.98
C ALA A 28 2.57 3.99 -6.13
N GLY A 29 1.95 5.11 -5.75
CA GLY A 29 0.49 5.28 -5.85
C GLY A 29 0.08 6.70 -5.49
N ASP A 30 -1.21 7.02 -5.62
CA ASP A 30 -1.75 8.38 -5.43
C ASP A 30 -2.47 8.59 -4.09
N ASN A 31 -2.69 7.53 -3.30
CA ASN A 31 -3.31 7.66 -1.99
C ASN A 31 -2.29 8.09 -0.93
N GLU A 32 -2.21 9.39 -0.70
CA GLU A 32 -1.29 9.99 0.26
C GLU A 32 -1.42 9.43 1.68
N LEU A 33 -2.65 9.22 2.18
CA LEU A 33 -2.84 8.69 3.52
C LEU A 33 -2.22 7.31 3.66
N THR A 34 -2.56 6.39 2.75
CA THR A 34 -2.08 5.01 2.77
C THR A 34 -0.55 4.94 2.68
N LEU A 35 0.04 5.70 1.76
CA LEU A 35 1.49 5.75 1.61
C LEU A 35 2.19 6.37 2.83
N ARG A 36 1.65 7.46 3.36
CA ARG A 36 2.21 8.15 4.53
C ARG A 36 2.25 7.22 5.74
N VAL A 37 1.13 6.58 6.08
CA VAL A 37 1.07 5.72 7.28
C VAL A 37 1.94 4.47 7.18
N LEU A 38 2.11 3.92 5.97
CA LEU A 38 3.00 2.76 5.76
C LEU A 38 4.48 3.17 5.77
N LYS A 39 4.81 4.32 5.16
CA LYS A 39 6.16 4.89 5.19
C LYS A 39 6.60 5.21 6.63
N THR A 40 5.74 5.88 7.41
CA THR A 40 6.06 6.27 8.80
C THR A 40 5.80 5.15 9.81
N ARG A 41 5.18 4.05 9.38
CA ARG A 41 4.68 2.96 10.25
C ARG A 41 3.72 3.44 11.35
N ALA A 42 3.16 4.65 11.23
CA ALA A 42 2.23 5.22 12.18
C ALA A 42 0.80 4.74 11.89
N SER A 43 0.24 3.95 12.79
CA SER A 43 -1.11 3.41 12.62
C SER A 43 -2.17 4.53 12.47
N PRO A 44 -3.12 4.41 11.53
CA PRO A 44 -4.21 5.38 11.41
C PRO A 44 -5.10 5.37 12.65
N LYS A 45 -5.60 6.56 13.04
CA LYS A 45 -6.50 6.71 14.21
C LYS A 45 -7.83 5.96 14.05
N ALA A 46 -8.34 5.90 12.82
CA ALA A 46 -9.63 5.25 12.56
C ALA A 46 -9.51 3.73 12.68
N ARG A 47 -10.18 3.14 13.68
CA ARG A 47 -10.18 1.70 13.97
C ARG A 47 -10.44 0.81 12.75
N ARG A 48 -11.37 1.23 11.87
CA ARG A 48 -11.71 0.51 10.63
C ARG A 48 -10.53 0.39 9.64
N LEU A 49 -9.56 1.31 9.69
CA LEU A 49 -8.37 1.30 8.84
C LEU A 49 -7.21 0.54 9.47
N GLN A 50 -7.19 0.37 10.79
CA GLN A 50 -6.08 -0.26 11.51
C GLN A 50 -5.89 -1.71 11.11
N MET A 51 -6.98 -2.47 10.94
CA MET A 51 -6.90 -3.86 10.49
C MET A 51 -6.23 -3.98 9.12
N TRP A 52 -6.62 -3.11 8.19
CA TRP A 52 -6.05 -3.06 6.85
C TRP A 52 -4.61 -2.57 6.82
N PHE A 53 -4.30 -1.54 7.61
CA PHE A 53 -2.93 -1.07 7.83
C PHE A 53 -2.02 -2.20 8.33
N LEU A 54 -2.46 -2.98 9.33
CA LEU A 54 -1.67 -4.08 9.88
C LEU A 54 -1.43 -5.18 8.85
N LYS A 55 -2.44 -5.55 8.06
CA LYS A 55 -2.30 -6.50 6.95
C LYS A 55 -1.26 -6.02 5.94
N CYS A 56 -1.41 -4.78 5.45
CA CYS A 56 -0.48 -4.19 4.49
C CYS A 56 0.94 -4.10 5.05
N ARG A 57 1.10 -3.65 6.30
CA ARG A 57 2.42 -3.52 6.95
C ARG A 57 3.13 -4.86 7.05
N ARG A 58 2.44 -5.90 7.54
CA ARG A 58 3.02 -7.26 7.67
C ARG A 58 3.49 -7.80 6.32
N THR A 59 2.66 -7.68 5.28
CA THR A 59 3.04 -8.16 3.95
C THR A 59 4.13 -7.30 3.32
N ALA A 60 4.10 -5.98 3.51
CA ALA A 60 5.14 -5.07 3.04
C ALA A 60 6.51 -5.38 3.67
N ASP A 61 6.55 -5.67 4.97
CA ASP A 61 7.77 -6.12 5.66
C ASP A 61 8.26 -7.46 5.07
N LYS A 62 7.36 -8.41 4.80
CA LYS A 62 7.70 -9.71 4.20
C LYS A 62 8.31 -9.58 2.80
N VAL A 63 7.76 -8.70 1.96
CA VAL A 63 8.28 -8.44 0.61
C VAL A 63 9.40 -7.38 0.59
N ARG A 64 9.83 -6.88 1.75
CA ARG A 64 10.89 -5.88 1.91
C ARG A 64 10.66 -4.62 1.07
N VAL A 65 9.48 -4.00 1.17
CA VAL A 65 9.24 -2.70 0.52
C VAL A 65 10.20 -1.66 1.10
N ALA A 66 11.09 -1.11 0.27
CA ALA A 66 12.09 -0.12 0.73
C ALA A 66 11.71 1.32 0.35
N PRO A 67 11.12 1.60 -0.82
CA PRO A 67 10.63 2.93 -1.16
C PRO A 67 9.09 2.99 -1.36
N TRP A 68 8.49 4.03 -0.76
CA TRP A 68 7.09 4.42 -0.96
C TRP A 68 7.05 5.79 -1.65
N THR A 69 6.50 5.86 -2.86
CA THR A 69 6.44 7.11 -3.66
C THR A 69 5.00 7.56 -3.86
N LEU A 70 4.73 8.83 -3.55
CA LEU A 70 3.47 9.48 -3.89
C LEU A 70 3.52 9.94 -5.34
N LEU A 71 2.52 9.53 -6.12
CA LEU A 71 2.32 9.94 -7.50
C LEU A 71 1.13 10.92 -7.58
N SER A 72 1.11 11.73 -8.64
CA SER A 72 -0.11 12.40 -9.06
C SER A 72 -1.12 11.37 -9.58
N LYS A 73 -2.42 11.72 -9.59
CA LYS A 73 -3.46 10.86 -10.19
C LYS A 73 -3.15 10.49 -11.63
N SER A 74 -2.63 11.44 -12.43
CA SER A 74 -2.22 11.19 -13.81
C SER A 74 -1.03 10.21 -13.90
N GLY A 75 -0.08 10.31 -12.97
CA GLY A 75 1.02 9.35 -12.86
C GLY A 75 0.60 7.94 -12.44
N ASN A 76 -0.56 7.82 -11.78
CA ASN A 76 -1.15 6.54 -11.34
C ASN A 76 -2.26 6.02 -12.29
N ALA A 77 -2.35 6.55 -13.51
CA ALA A 77 -3.42 6.21 -14.45
C ALA A 77 -3.46 4.71 -14.83
N ALA A 78 -2.29 4.07 -14.92
CA ALA A 78 -2.19 2.63 -15.19
C ALA A 78 -2.84 1.78 -14.08
N ALA A 79 -2.74 2.19 -12.81
CA ALA A 79 -3.40 1.48 -11.71
C ALA A 79 -4.90 1.81 -11.61
N SER A 80 -5.31 2.98 -12.11
CA SER A 80 -6.71 3.44 -12.05
C SER A 80 -7.59 2.86 -13.16
N SER A 81 -6.98 2.24 -14.17
CA SER A 81 -7.67 1.61 -15.32
C SER A 81 -7.84 0.10 -15.17
N LEU A 82 -7.42 -0.47 -14.04
CA LEU A 82 -7.55 -1.87 -13.65
C LEU A 82 -8.78 -2.07 -12.75
#